data_AF-A0A1Y1N4A5-F1
#
_entry.id   AF-A0A1Y1N4A5-F1
#
_cell.length_a   1.000
_cell.length_b   1.000
_cell.length_c   1.000
_cell.angle_alpha   90.00
_cell.angle_beta   90.00
_cell.angle_gamma   90.00
#
_symmetry.space_group_name_H-M   'P 1'
#
loop_
_entity.id
_entity.type
_entity.pdbx_description
1 polymer ?
#
loop_
_entity_poly.entity_id
_entity_poly.type
_entity_poly.pdbx_seq_one_letter_code
_entity_poly.pdbx_strand_id
1 'polypeptide(L)'
;SRKDWQERHDKVEEELNALKPPPGMPGFGEENANTTVDNELLDEATQVDSPQKPKAMTEEEKVAAIKKAQEEAATSEAIEKLTLTRRYYNEALRFIDVLHDATGIVCQLLGARNKSEVIEAIDYFEIGDAYNIEQNKVGIRRMLRLIWTKGNSDEGKGV
;
A
#
# COMPACT_ATOMS: atom_id res chain seq x y z
N SER A 1 -16.60 1.78 -2.62
CA SER A 1 -16.80 1.83 -1.15
C SER A 1 -15.50 1.47 -0.44
N ARG A 2 -15.25 2.00 0.77
CA ARG A 2 -14.09 1.63 1.61
C ARG A 2 -13.97 0.11 1.77
N LYS A 3 -15.12 -0.57 1.88
CA LYS A 3 -15.21 -2.03 1.96
C LYS A 3 -14.58 -2.71 0.75
N ASP A 4 -14.87 -2.23 -0.47
CA ASP A 4 -14.31 -2.80 -1.70
C ASP A 4 -12.78 -2.68 -1.75
N TRP A 5 -12.24 -1.58 -1.21
CA TRP A 5 -10.79 -1.37 -1.12
C TRP A 5 -10.16 -2.29 -0.07
N GLN A 6 -10.84 -2.53 1.06
CA GLN A 6 -10.41 -3.48 2.07
C GLN A 6 -10.39 -4.91 1.52
N GLU A 7 -11.45 -5.34 0.84
CA GLU A 7 -11.50 -6.68 0.24
C GLU A 7 -10.39 -6.91 -0.80
N ARG A 8 -9.99 -5.88 -1.55
CA ARG A 8 -8.86 -5.96 -2.48
C ARG A 8 -7.52 -6.01 -1.77
N HIS A 9 -7.36 -5.25 -0.70
CA HIS A 9 -6.16 -5.31 0.16
C HIS A 9 -6.00 -6.71 0.75
N ASP A 10 -7.06 -7.25 1.32
CA ASP A 10 -7.06 -8.55 2.01
C ASP A 10 -6.71 -9.69 1.03
N LYS A 11 -7.22 -9.64 -0.21
CA LYS A 11 -6.83 -10.60 -1.26
C LYS A 11 -5.35 -10.55 -1.61
N VAL A 12 -4.80 -9.34 -1.79
CA VAL A 12 -3.37 -9.19 -2.09
C VAL A 12 -2.51 -9.62 -0.90
N GLU A 13 -2.98 -9.39 0.32
CA GLU A 13 -2.31 -9.86 1.53
C GLU A 13 -2.33 -11.39 1.64
N GLU A 14 -3.45 -12.04 1.30
CA GLU A 14 -3.55 -13.49 1.21
C GLU A 14 -2.62 -14.09 0.15
N GLU A 15 -2.58 -13.50 -1.05
CA GLU A 15 -1.68 -13.91 -2.14
C GLU A 15 -0.20 -13.75 -1.73
N LEU A 16 0.16 -12.66 -1.05
CA LEU A 16 1.52 -12.41 -0.57
C LEU A 16 1.89 -13.39 0.56
N ASN A 17 0.96 -13.71 1.46
CA ASN A 17 1.17 -14.68 2.52
C ASN A 17 1.30 -16.12 1.99
N ALA A 18 0.61 -16.46 0.91
CA ALA A 18 0.72 -17.77 0.26
C ALA A 18 2.06 -17.97 -0.48
N LEU A 19 2.65 -16.89 -1.01
CA LEU A 19 3.93 -16.92 -1.73
C LEU A 19 5.14 -16.86 -0.80
N LYS A 20 4.99 -16.33 0.42
CA LYS A 20 6.03 -16.43 1.44
C LYS A 20 6.05 -17.85 2.00
N PRO A 21 7.20 -18.56 1.97
CA PRO A 21 7.32 -19.80 2.72
C PRO A 21 7.03 -19.53 4.21
N PRO A 22 6.38 -20.46 4.94
CA PRO A 22 6.01 -20.25 6.33
C PRO A 22 7.22 -19.83 7.19
N PRO A 23 7.05 -18.91 8.15
CA PRO A 23 8.11 -18.52 9.08
C PRO A 23 8.47 -19.73 9.96
N GLY A 24 9.54 -20.44 9.58
CA GLY A 24 9.95 -21.68 10.24
C GLY A 24 10.74 -22.66 9.37
N MET A 25 10.98 -22.38 8.09
CA MET A 25 11.92 -23.18 7.29
C MET A 25 13.36 -22.68 7.55
N PRO A 26 14.24 -23.48 8.18
CA PRO A 26 15.63 -23.09 8.41
C PRO A 26 16.34 -23.02 7.07
N GLY A 27 16.52 -21.81 6.53
CA GLY A 27 17.19 -21.62 5.23
C GLY A 27 16.98 -20.25 4.58
N PHE A 28 15.95 -19.50 4.97
CA PHE A 28 15.76 -18.11 4.52
C PHE A 28 15.88 -17.19 5.73
N GLY A 29 17.12 -16.81 6.04
CA GLY A 29 17.48 -16.06 7.23
C GLY A 29 16.92 -14.65 7.23
N GLU A 30 16.01 -14.38 8.16
CA GLU A 30 16.00 -13.13 8.92
C GLU A 30 16.56 -13.43 10.31
N GLU A 31 17.89 -13.43 10.44
CA GLU A 31 18.53 -13.23 11.73
C GLU A 31 19.57 -12.11 11.57
N ASN A 32 19.22 -10.97 12.15
CA ASN A 32 20.12 -10.04 12.81
C ASN A 32 21.39 -9.62 12.06
N ALA A 33 21.33 -8.38 11.57
CA ALA A 33 22.47 -7.49 11.52
C ALA A 33 23.25 -7.52 12.85
N ASN A 34 24.34 -8.29 12.88
CA ASN A 34 25.56 -8.13 13.70
C ASN A 34 26.25 -9.50 13.80
N THR A 35 26.79 -10.00 12.68
CA THR A 35 27.91 -10.94 12.75
C THR A 35 29.18 -10.12 12.68
N THR A 36 29.79 -9.95 13.86
CA THR A 36 31.24 -9.79 14.01
C THR A 36 31.96 -10.53 12.90
N VAL A 37 32.82 -9.82 12.18
CA VAL A 37 33.90 -10.43 11.41
C VAL A 37 34.65 -11.35 12.36
N ASP A 38 34.41 -12.66 12.28
CA ASP A 38 35.21 -13.67 12.97
C ASP A 38 36.63 -13.61 12.38
N ASN A 39 37.46 -12.77 12.98
CA ASN A 39 38.89 -12.64 12.67
C ASN A 39 39.68 -13.93 12.95
N GLU A 40 39.05 -14.96 13.51
CA GLU A 40 39.66 -16.27 13.75
C GLU A 40 39.68 -17.17 12.49
N LEU A 41 38.91 -16.83 11.45
CA LEU A 41 38.91 -17.54 10.17
C LEU A 41 39.96 -17.03 9.16
N LEU A 42 40.76 -16.02 9.53
CA LEU A 42 41.74 -15.40 8.63
C LEU A 42 43.16 -15.99 8.71
N ASP A 43 43.44 -16.92 9.63
CA ASP A 43 44.80 -17.38 9.91
C ASP A 43 45.04 -18.89 9.81
N GLU A 44 44.15 -19.68 9.19
CA GLU A 44 44.49 -21.07 8.85
C GLU A 44 45.07 -21.17 7.43
N ALA A 45 46.37 -20.90 7.41
CA ALA A 45 47.39 -21.27 6.43
C ALA A 45 46.92 -22.15 5.25
N THR A 46 47.12 -21.60 4.06
CA THR A 46 47.19 -22.25 2.75
C THR A 46 48.00 -23.55 2.79
N GLN A 47 47.36 -24.68 3.10
CA GLN A 47 47.92 -26.00 2.86
C GLN A 47 47.46 -26.46 1.48
N VAL A 48 48.38 -26.34 0.53
CA VAL A 48 48.22 -26.79 -0.86
C VAL A 48 48.23 -28.31 -0.86
N ASP A 49 47.09 -28.96 -0.64
CA ASP A 49 46.92 -30.37 -0.96
C ASP A 49 46.04 -30.53 -2.20
N SER A 50 46.64 -31.13 -3.23
CA SER A 50 46.11 -31.80 -4.41
C SER A 50 44.79 -31.30 -5.04
N PRO A 51 44.77 -30.91 -6.34
CA PRO A 51 43.55 -30.51 -7.03
C PRO A 51 42.61 -31.72 -7.22
N GLN A 52 41.67 -31.92 -6.29
CA GLN A 52 40.51 -32.75 -6.55
C GLN A 52 39.67 -32.03 -7.62
N LYS A 53 39.62 -32.64 -8.81
CA LYS A 53 38.79 -32.23 -9.95
C LYS A 53 37.42 -31.78 -9.46
N PRO A 54 36.91 -30.60 -9.87
CA PRO A 54 35.53 -30.25 -9.62
C PRO A 54 34.66 -31.38 -10.19
N LYS A 55 33.86 -32.03 -9.33
CA LYS A 55 32.84 -32.97 -9.79
C LYS A 55 31.97 -32.18 -10.77
N ALA A 56 32.08 -32.54 -12.05
CA ALA A 56 31.25 -31.96 -13.09
C ALA A 56 29.80 -32.28 -12.70
N MET A 57 29.07 -31.27 -12.23
CA MET A 57 27.62 -31.39 -12.01
C MET A 57 27.02 -31.97 -13.29
N THR A 58 26.27 -33.06 -13.15
CA THR A 58 25.54 -33.69 -14.25
C THR A 58 24.64 -32.65 -14.92
N GLU A 59 24.50 -32.70 -16.25
CA GLU A 59 23.64 -31.79 -17.03
C GLU A 59 22.23 -31.66 -16.41
N GLU A 60 21.70 -32.74 -15.84
CA GLU A 60 20.41 -32.81 -15.16
C GLU A 60 20.33 -31.96 -13.88
N GLU A 61 21.40 -31.89 -13.08
CA GLU A 61 21.46 -31.05 -11.87
C GLU A 61 21.61 -29.57 -12.22
N LYS A 62 22.32 -29.24 -13.32
CA LYS A 62 22.41 -27.87 -13.82
C LYS A 62 21.08 -27.38 -14.37
N VAL A 63 20.34 -28.23 -15.10
CA VAL A 63 19.00 -27.89 -15.60
C VAL A 63 18.00 -27.73 -14.45
N ALA A 64 18.08 -28.55 -13.39
CA ALA A 64 17.25 -28.40 -12.19
C ALA A 64 17.58 -27.11 -11.40
N ALA A 65 18.87 -26.77 -11.26
CA ALA A 65 19.31 -25.54 -10.63
C ALA A 65 18.90 -24.28 -11.41
N ILE A 66 18.95 -24.33 -12.75
CA ILE A 66 18.50 -23.23 -13.62
C ILE A 66 16.98 -23.07 -13.53
N LYS A 67 16.20 -24.16 -13.53
CA LYS A 67 14.75 -24.11 -13.33
C LYS A 67 14.37 -23.56 -11.97
N LYS A 68 15.03 -24.03 -10.90
CA LYS A 68 14.82 -23.52 -9.54
C LYS A 68 15.18 -22.03 -9.43
N ALA A 69 16.29 -21.60 -10.04
CA ALA A 69 16.67 -20.18 -10.08
C ALA A 69 15.69 -19.33 -10.90
N GLN A 70 15.12 -19.86 -11.98
CA GLN A 70 14.06 -19.19 -12.75
C GLN A 70 12.75 -19.10 -11.97
N GLU A 71 12.37 -20.14 -11.24
CA GLU A 71 11.21 -20.15 -10.37
C GLU A 71 11.38 -19.19 -9.18
N GLU A 72 12.56 -19.17 -8.56
CA GLU A 72 12.91 -18.23 -7.49
C GLU A 72 12.92 -16.77 -8.00
N ALA A 73 13.48 -16.51 -9.19
CA ALA A 73 13.46 -15.19 -9.81
C ALA A 73 12.06 -14.73 -10.22
N ALA A 74 11.21 -15.64 -10.72
CA ALA A 74 9.82 -15.35 -11.02
C ALA A 74 9.01 -15.08 -9.74
N THR A 75 9.33 -15.80 -8.66
CA THR A 75 8.71 -15.62 -7.34
C THR A 75 9.14 -14.29 -6.71
N SER A 76 10.41 -13.88 -6.85
CA SER A 76 10.89 -12.58 -6.34
C SER A 76 10.22 -11.41 -7.07
N GLU A 77 10.09 -11.47 -8.40
CA GLU A 77 9.41 -10.42 -9.16
C GLU A 77 7.91 -10.34 -8.80
N ALA A 78 7.25 -11.48 -8.59
CA ALA A 78 5.86 -11.53 -8.15
C ALA A 78 5.67 -10.94 -6.74
N ILE A 79 6.57 -11.27 -5.80
CA ILE A 79 6.55 -10.73 -4.43
C ILE A 79 6.74 -9.21 -4.44
N GLU A 80 7.66 -8.68 -5.25
CA GLU A 80 7.87 -7.24 -5.37
C GLU A 80 6.62 -6.51 -5.88
N LYS A 81 6.00 -7.04 -6.95
CA LYS A 81 4.75 -6.48 -7.51
C LYS A 81 3.63 -6.48 -6.47
N LEU A 82 3.39 -7.61 -5.80
CA LEU A 82 2.35 -7.73 -4.78
C LEU A 82 2.62 -6.85 -3.57
N THR A 83 3.89 -6.69 -3.17
CA THR A 83 4.28 -5.80 -2.07
C THR A 83 3.97 -4.34 -2.40
N LEU A 84 4.25 -3.91 -3.63
CA LEU A 84 3.90 -2.57 -4.10
C LEU A 84 2.38 -2.38 -4.17
N THR A 85 1.65 -3.38 -4.66
CA THR A 85 0.17 -3.35 -4.71
C THR A 85 -0.44 -3.27 -3.31
N ARG A 86 0.09 -4.02 -2.34
CA ARG A 86 -0.32 -3.93 -0.92
C ARG A 86 -0.12 -2.51 -0.40
N ARG A 87 1.05 -1.93 -0.65
CA ARG A 87 1.35 -0.56 -0.23
C ARG A 87 0.38 0.44 -0.86
N TYR A 88 0.09 0.32 -2.16
CA TYR A 88 -0.88 1.15 -2.86
C TYR A 88 -2.27 1.08 -2.22
N TYR A 89 -2.77 -0.12 -1.92
CA TYR A 89 -4.06 -0.27 -1.25
C TYR A 89 -4.06 0.27 0.18
N ASN A 90 -2.96 0.12 0.92
CA ASN A 90 -2.84 0.69 2.26
C ASN A 90 -2.88 2.23 2.24
N GLU A 91 -2.14 2.85 1.32
CA GLU A 91 -2.15 4.31 1.13
C GLU A 91 -3.54 4.81 0.68
N ALA A 92 -4.20 4.07 -0.23
CA ALA A 92 -5.56 4.38 -0.64
C ALA A 92 -6.57 4.32 0.52
N LEU A 93 -6.50 3.29 1.37
CA LEU A 93 -7.34 3.15 2.56
C LEU A 93 -7.13 4.31 3.55
N ARG A 94 -5.88 4.68 3.82
CA ARG A 94 -5.57 5.85 4.67
C ARG A 94 -6.15 7.13 4.11
N PHE A 95 -6.06 7.34 2.79
CA PHE A 95 -6.63 8.51 2.14
C PHE A 95 -8.16 8.54 2.28
N ILE A 96 -8.82 7.39 2.10
CA ILE A 96 -10.28 7.27 2.29
C ILE A 96 -10.67 7.57 3.75
N ASP A 97 -9.91 7.09 4.73
CA ASP A 97 -10.17 7.34 6.15
C ASP A 97 -10.06 8.84 6.48
N VAL A 98 -9.03 9.53 5.97
CA VAL A 98 -8.89 10.98 6.11
C VAL A 98 -10.07 11.73 5.48
N LEU A 99 -10.54 11.29 4.30
CA LEU A 99 -11.71 11.90 3.65
C LEU A 99 -12.98 11.71 4.49
N HIS A 100 -13.20 10.53 5.05
CA HIS A 100 -14.36 10.26 5.90
C HIS A 100 -14.37 11.13 7.15
N ASP A 101 -13.21 11.30 7.80
CA ASP A 101 -13.08 12.17 8.98
C ASP A 101 -13.28 13.65 8.61
N ALA A 102 -12.70 14.09 7.49
CA ALA A 102 -12.85 15.46 7.00
C ALA A 102 -14.30 15.79 6.57
N THR A 103 -15.03 14.83 6.00
CA THR A 103 -16.41 15.04 5.51
C THR A 103 -17.32 15.56 6.62
N GLY A 104 -17.14 15.10 7.86
CA GLY A 104 -17.89 15.58 9.02
C GLY A 104 -17.66 17.06 9.30
N ILE A 105 -16.41 17.51 9.20
CA ILE A 105 -16.00 18.91 9.43
C ILE A 105 -16.52 19.80 8.29
N VAL A 106 -16.35 19.38 7.04
CA VAL A 106 -16.83 20.15 5.88
C VAL A 106 -18.36 20.30 5.89
N CYS A 107 -19.09 19.30 6.40
CA CYS A 107 -20.53 19.39 6.59
C CYS A 107 -20.94 20.48 7.59
N GLN A 108 -20.10 20.78 8.59
CA GLN A 108 -20.31 21.89 9.52
C GLN A 108 -20.05 23.25 8.84
N LEU A 109 -19.07 23.33 7.93
CA LEU A 109 -18.73 24.55 7.17
C LEU A 109 -19.87 25.02 6.26
N LEU A 110 -20.79 24.15 5.85
CA LEU A 110 -22.02 24.56 5.17
C LEU A 110 -22.90 25.52 6.01
N GLY A 111 -22.69 25.57 7.33
CA GLY A 111 -23.35 26.54 8.22
C GLY A 111 -22.46 27.71 8.64
N ALA A 112 -21.29 27.90 8.02
CA ALA A 112 -20.36 28.96 8.36
C ALA A 112 -20.94 30.34 8.03
N ARG A 113 -20.48 31.37 8.75
CA ARG A 113 -20.85 32.77 8.48
C ARG A 113 -20.14 33.32 7.24
N ASN A 114 -18.97 32.77 6.93
CA ASN A 114 -18.15 33.17 5.80
C ASN A 114 -18.63 32.45 4.53
N LYS A 115 -19.03 33.21 3.51
CA LYS A 115 -19.51 32.63 2.25
C LYS A 115 -18.44 31.87 1.49
N SER A 116 -17.19 32.30 1.58
CA SER A 116 -16.09 31.60 0.91
C SER A 116 -15.96 30.16 1.42
N GLU A 117 -16.06 29.95 2.74
CA GLU A 117 -16.04 28.61 3.35
C GLU A 117 -17.25 27.76 2.92
N VAL A 118 -18.43 28.37 2.74
CA VAL A 118 -19.63 27.66 2.27
C VAL A 118 -19.48 27.23 0.81
N ILE A 119 -18.94 28.08 -0.06
CA ILE A 119 -18.72 27.76 -1.48
C ILE A 119 -17.69 26.65 -1.62
N GLU A 120 -16.55 26.74 -0.92
CA GLU A 120 -15.53 25.68 -0.93
C GLU A 120 -16.09 24.35 -0.38
N ALA A 121 -16.98 24.40 0.62
CA ALA A 121 -17.66 23.21 1.12
C ALA A 121 -18.64 22.62 0.08
N ILE A 122 -19.33 23.46 -0.70
CA ILE A 122 -20.20 23.03 -1.81
C ILE A 122 -19.36 22.29 -2.86
N ASP A 123 -18.23 22.87 -3.28
CA ASP A 123 -17.32 22.29 -4.29
C ASP A 123 -16.75 20.96 -3.80
N TYR A 124 -16.39 20.86 -2.51
CA TYR A 124 -15.98 19.60 -1.89
C TYR A 124 -17.04 18.50 -2.02
N PHE A 125 -18.32 18.81 -1.74
CA PHE A 125 -19.40 17.83 -1.84
C PHE A 125 -19.76 17.49 -3.29
N GLU A 126 -19.59 18.41 -4.25
CA GLU A 126 -19.74 18.12 -5.68
C GLU A 126 -18.69 17.10 -6.15
N ILE A 127 -17.41 17.38 -5.86
CA ILE A 127 -16.31 16.48 -6.20
C ILE A 127 -16.46 15.15 -5.46
N GLY A 128 -16.83 15.18 -4.17
CA GLY A 128 -17.04 13.99 -3.36
C GLY A 128 -18.16 13.08 -3.88
N ASP A 129 -19.17 13.64 -4.55
CA ASP A 129 -20.26 12.86 -5.16
C ASP A 129 -19.78 12.18 -6.44
N ALA A 130 -19.01 12.90 -7.27
CA ALA A 130 -18.41 12.36 -8.49
C ALA A 130 -17.50 11.15 -8.21
N TYR A 131 -16.80 11.15 -7.07
CA TYR A 131 -15.98 10.01 -6.61
C TYR A 131 -16.74 9.02 -5.70
N ASN A 132 -18.04 9.24 -5.47
CA ASN A 132 -18.92 8.37 -4.68
C ASN A 132 -18.40 8.06 -3.27
N ILE A 133 -17.99 9.12 -2.54
CA ILE A 133 -17.58 9.02 -1.13
C ILE A 133 -18.82 8.68 -0.27
N GLU A 134 -18.69 7.72 0.66
CA GLU A 134 -19.85 7.13 1.37
C GLU A 134 -20.66 8.13 2.18
N GLN A 135 -19.99 9.07 2.85
CA GLN A 135 -20.62 10.06 3.74
C GLN A 135 -21.13 11.32 3.01
N ASN A 136 -20.93 11.40 1.69
CA ASN A 136 -21.16 12.62 0.92
C ASN A 136 -22.65 13.05 0.87
N LYS A 137 -23.56 12.07 0.87
CA LYS A 137 -25.02 12.29 0.83
C LYS A 137 -25.56 13.09 2.02
N VAL A 138 -24.83 13.14 3.14
CA VAL A 138 -25.21 13.97 4.29
C VAL A 138 -25.01 15.45 3.97
N GLY A 139 -23.90 15.80 3.35
CA GLY A 139 -23.59 17.16 2.91
C GLY A 139 -24.54 17.66 1.83
N ILE A 140 -24.78 16.85 0.79
CA ILE A 140 -25.71 17.21 -0.31
C ILE A 140 -27.11 17.54 0.23
N ARG A 141 -27.64 16.72 1.15
CA ARG A 141 -28.94 17.00 1.77
C ARG A 141 -28.93 18.28 2.61
N ARG A 142 -27.79 18.65 3.20
CA ARG A 142 -27.63 19.88 3.97
C ARG A 142 -27.51 21.10 3.05
N MET A 143 -26.87 20.96 1.89
CA MET A 143 -26.78 22.00 0.85
C MET A 143 -28.16 22.42 0.34
N LEU A 144 -29.12 21.50 0.22
CA LEU A 144 -30.49 21.85 -0.17
C LEU A 144 -31.13 22.92 0.71
N ARG A 145 -30.75 23.01 2.00
CA ARG A 145 -31.28 24.04 2.91
C ARG A 145 -30.68 25.43 2.66
N LEU A 146 -29.55 25.53 1.94
CA LEU A 146 -28.87 26.79 1.68
C LEU A 146 -29.68 27.72 0.79
N ILE A 147 -30.57 27.18 -0.06
CA ILE A 147 -31.44 28.02 -0.91
C ILE A 147 -32.40 28.91 -0.10
N TRP A 148 -32.66 28.56 1.17
CA TRP A 148 -33.46 29.37 2.10
C TRP A 148 -32.63 30.29 2.99
N THR A 149 -31.29 30.23 2.91
CA THR A 149 -30.42 31.13 3.67
C THR A 149 -30.27 32.44 2.92
N LYS A 150 -30.56 33.56 3.58
CA LYS A 150 -30.45 34.89 2.98
C LYS A 150 -28.97 35.24 2.84
N GLY A 151 -28.46 35.29 1.61
CA GLY A 151 -27.06 35.62 1.33
C GLY A 151 -26.68 37.00 1.85
N ASN A 152 -25.80 37.08 2.85
CA ASN A 152 -25.43 38.33 3.51
C ASN A 152 -24.27 39.10 2.83
N SER A 153 -24.04 38.90 1.52
CA SER A 153 -22.94 39.56 0.80
C SER A 153 -23.27 39.73 -0.67
N ASP A 154 -23.28 40.98 -1.08
CA ASP A 154 -23.58 41.50 -2.40
C ASP A 154 -22.34 41.38 -3.31
N GLU A 155 -21.91 40.15 -3.59
CA GLU A 155 -20.86 39.86 -4.57
C GLU A 155 -21.38 38.82 -5.55
N GLY A 156 -22.07 39.29 -6.59
CA GLY A 156 -21.99 38.83 -8.00
C GLY A 156 -22.25 37.37 -8.39
N LYS A 157 -22.28 36.41 -7.48
CA LYS A 157 -22.64 35.02 -7.72
C LYS A 157 -23.40 34.57 -6.48
N GLY A 158 -24.71 34.40 -6.63
CA GLY A 158 -25.56 33.86 -5.59
C GLY A 158 -25.01 32.51 -5.12
N VAL A 159 -25.18 32.23 -3.82
CA VAL A 159 -24.95 30.90 -3.23
C VAL A 159 -25.93 29.91 -3.84
#